data_AF-A0A7X0NV22-F1
#
_entry.id   AF-A0A7X0NV22-F1
#
_cell.length_a   1.000
_cell.length_b   1.000
_cell.length_c   1.000
_cell.angle_alpha   90.00
_cell.angle_beta   90.00
_cell.angle_gamma   90.00
#
_symmetry.space_group_name_H-M   'P 1'
#
loop_
_entity.id
_entity.type
_entity.pdbx_description
1 polymer ?
#
loop_
_entity_poly.entity_id
_entity_poly.type
_entity_poly.pdbx_seq_one_letter_code
_entity_poly.pdbx_strand_id
1 'polypeptide(L)' 'MAAHEQSVEAACPAGTVAITSGGLVASGAGRYGRDQVVIDRLDVPEALGRGSAGAVEGQAGASFAWHVVSVPQCAAL' A
#
# COMPACT_ATOMS: atom_id res chain seq x y z
N MET A 1 10.33 -0.94 -20.29
CA MET A 1 8.96 -1.27 -19.86
C MET A 1 8.68 -0.40 -18.65
N ALA A 2 7.65 0.43 -18.68
CA ALA A 2 7.28 1.23 -17.51
C ALA A 2 6.70 0.29 -16.46
N ALA A 3 7.23 0.34 -15.23
CA ALA A 3 6.67 -0.42 -14.12
C ALA A 3 5.26 0.11 -13.83
N HIS A 4 4.28 -0.78 -13.66
CA HIS A 4 2.94 -0.39 -13.23
C HIS A 4 3.00 -0.03 -11.75
N GLU A 5 2.66 1.21 -11.42
CA GLU A 5 2.65 1.75 -10.06
C GLU A 5 1.22 2.03 -9.60
N GLN A 6 0.92 1.75 -8.34
CA GLN A 6 -0.32 2.15 -7.71
C GLN A 6 -0.04 2.78 -6.35
N SER A 7 -0.83 3.77 -5.98
CA SER A 7 -0.82 4.31 -4.63
C SER A 7 -2.23 4.59 -4.15
N VAL A 8 -2.46 4.31 -2.86
CA VAL A 8 -3.75 4.48 -2.20
C VAL A 8 -3.56 5.13 -0.84
N GLU A 9 -4.56 5.88 -0.43
CA GLU A 9 -4.64 6.49 0.90
C GLU A 9 -5.87 5.96 1.64
N ALA A 10 -5.73 5.81 2.95
CA ALA A 10 -6.82 5.50 3.85
C ALA A 10 -6.83 6.48 5.03
N ALA A 11 -8.03 6.93 5.40
CA ALA A 11 -8.23 7.83 6.52
C ALA A 11 -8.61 7.08 7.79
N CYS A 12 -8.07 7.54 8.90
CA CYS A 12 -8.49 7.17 10.24
C CYS A 12 -9.89 7.73 10.55
N PRO A 13 -10.67 7.06 11.39
CA PRO A 13 -11.96 7.57 11.87
C PRO A 13 -11.85 8.92 12.58
N ALA A 14 -12.95 9.67 12.62
CA ALA A 14 -13.02 10.93 13.36
C ALA A 14 -12.65 10.74 14.85
N GLY A 15 -11.91 11.70 15.42
CA GLY A 15 -11.42 11.64 16.80
C GLY A 15 -10.17 10.77 17.00
N THR A 16 -9.54 10.30 15.92
CA THR A 16 -8.30 9.52 15.96
C THR A 16 -7.23 10.09 15.02
N VAL A 17 -5.98 9.74 15.25
CA VAL A 17 -4.83 10.10 14.42
C VAL A 17 -4.08 8.84 13.99
N ALA A 18 -3.55 8.85 12.77
CA ALA A 18 -2.70 7.79 12.26
C ALA A 18 -1.34 7.90 12.97
N ILE A 19 -0.89 6.80 13.58
CA ILE A 19 0.40 6.72 14.28
C ILE A 19 1.42 5.88 13.50
N THR A 20 0.94 5.00 12.61
CA THR A 20 1.74 4.25 11.64
C THR A 20 0.87 3.86 10.44
N SER A 21 1.49 3.46 9.33
CA SER A 21 0.82 2.98 8.11
C SER A 21 1.32 1.57 7.81
N GLY A 22 0.38 0.65 7.63
CA GLY A 22 0.64 -0.66 7.04
C GLY A 22 0.18 -0.70 5.59
N GLY A 23 0.63 -1.71 4.86
CA GLY A 23 0.14 -1.97 3.52
C GLY A 23 0.10 -3.46 3.23
N LEU A 24 -0.79 -3.82 2.31
CA LEU A 24 -0.97 -5.19 1.82
C LEU A 24 -1.13 -5.14 0.31
N VAL A 25 -0.65 -6.16 -0.39
CA VAL A 25 -0.94 -6.34 -1.81
C VAL A 25 -1.82 -7.55 -1.98
N ALA A 26 -3.00 -7.34 -2.54
CA ALA A 26 -3.91 -8.42 -2.90
C ALA A 26 -3.62 -8.87 -4.34
N SER A 27 -3.47 -10.19 -4.51
CA SER A 27 -3.19 -10.83 -5.81
C SER A 27 -1.89 -10.38 -6.49
N GLY A 28 -0.90 -9.91 -5.71
CA GLY A 28 0.36 -9.38 -6.22
C GLY A 28 1.42 -10.43 -6.60
N ALA A 29 1.13 -11.73 -6.43
CA ALA A 29 2.08 -12.81 -6.74
C ALA A 29 1.73 -13.48 -8.07
N GLY A 30 2.69 -13.48 -8.99
CA GLY A 30 2.65 -14.18 -10.27
C GLY A 30 3.62 -15.37 -10.28
N ARG A 31 3.43 -16.29 -11.25
CA ARG A 31 4.34 -17.42 -11.53
C ARG A 31 4.89 -18.13 -10.27
N TYR A 32 3.99 -18.55 -9.38
CA TYR A 32 4.33 -19.24 -8.12
C TYR A 32 5.24 -18.43 -7.18
N GLY A 33 5.07 -17.10 -7.14
CA GLY A 33 5.82 -16.20 -6.27
C GLY A 33 7.19 -15.77 -6.83
N ARG A 34 7.50 -16.09 -8.10
CA ARG A 34 8.71 -15.58 -8.76
C ARG A 34 8.55 -14.16 -9.27
N ASP A 35 7.32 -13.82 -9.65
CA ASP A 35 6.96 -12.49 -10.09
C ASP A 35 6.13 -11.86 -8.96
N GLN A 36 6.47 -10.64 -8.54
CA GLN A 36 5.90 -10.05 -7.34
C GLN A 36 5.73 -8.54 -7.47
N VAL A 37 4.60 -8.07 -6.98
CA VAL A 37 4.36 -6.67 -6.65
C VAL A 37 4.94 -6.42 -5.27
N VAL A 38 5.66 -5.31 -5.12
CA VAL A 38 6.35 -4.96 -3.88
C VAL A 38 5.79 -3.65 -3.36
N ILE A 39 5.54 -3.58 -2.07
CA ILE A 39 5.27 -2.32 -1.39
C ILE A 39 6.59 -1.55 -1.36
N ASP A 40 6.63 -0.41 -2.02
CA ASP A 40 7.80 0.47 -2.10
C ASP A 40 7.67 1.71 -1.21
N ARG A 41 6.46 1.98 -0.71
CA ARG A 41 6.18 3.15 0.12
C ARG A 41 5.09 2.88 1.16
N LEU A 42 5.34 3.32 2.38
CA LEU A 42 4.37 3.41 3.47
C LEU A 42 4.60 4.73 4.18
N ASP A 43 3.68 5.68 4.02
CA ASP A 43 3.79 6.99 4.66
C ASP A 43 2.66 7.21 5.65
N VAL A 44 2.99 7.94 6.71
CA VAL A 44 2.03 8.59 7.60
C VAL A 44 2.31 10.07 7.52
N PRO A 45 1.59 10.83 6.67
CA PRO A 45 1.73 12.27 6.66
C PRO A 45 1.41 12.80 8.07
N GLU A 46 2.36 13.54 8.66
CA GLU A 46 2.26 14.09 10.03
C GLU A 46 0.96 14.88 10.27
N ALA A 47 0.31 15.37 9.20
CA ALA A 47 -0.76 16.34 9.28
C ALA A 47 -2.20 15.79 9.27
N LEU A 48 -2.50 14.51 8.98
CA LEU A 48 -3.84 14.22 8.41
C LEU A 48 -4.66 13.05 8.94
N GLY A 49 -4.21 12.30 9.96
CA GLY A 49 -4.96 11.11 10.36
C GLY A 49 -5.17 10.15 9.18
N ARG A 50 -4.19 10.08 8.28
CA ARG A 50 -4.20 9.25 7.06
C ARG A 50 -2.93 8.43 7.01
N GLY A 51 -3.04 7.25 6.45
CA GLY A 51 -1.90 6.46 5.98
C GLY A 51 -1.96 6.33 4.47
N SER A 52 -0.80 6.24 3.84
CA SER A 52 -0.68 5.90 2.42
C SER A 52 0.12 4.63 2.25
N ALA A 53 -0.12 3.96 1.13
CA ALA A 53 0.70 2.86 0.64
C ALA A 53 0.94 3.04 -0.86
N GLY A 54 2.16 2.74 -1.30
CA GLY A 54 2.56 2.59 -2.68
C GLY A 54 2.99 1.16 -2.96
N ALA A 55 2.75 0.69 -4.18
CA ALA A 55 3.33 -0.55 -4.64
C ALA A 55 3.69 -0.46 -6.14
N VAL A 56 4.71 -1.22 -6.51
CA VAL A 56 5.21 -1.31 -7.87
C VAL A 56 5.35 -2.76 -8.31
N GLU A 57 5.09 -3.02 -9.59
CA GLU A 57 5.42 -4.30 -10.20
C GLU A 57 6.95 -4.49 -10.28
N GLY A 58 7.42 -5.65 -9.80
CA GLY A 58 8.81 -6.07 -9.99
C GLY A 58 9.15 -6.37 -11.45
N GLN A 59 10.41 -6.70 -11.73
CA GLN A 59 10.97 -6.84 -13.08
C GLN A 59 10.26 -7.86 -14.00
N ALA A 60 9.49 -8.79 -13.44
CA ALA A 60 8.73 -9.79 -14.19
C ALA A 60 7.21 -9.52 -14.23
N GLY A 61 6.75 -8.40 -13.66
CA GLY A 61 5.35 -7.98 -13.64
C GLY A 61 4.46 -8.73 -12.64
N ALA A 62 3.18 -8.38 -12.59
CA ALA A 62 2.15 -9.23 -11.99
C ALA A 62 1.46 -10.04 -13.09
N SER A 63 1.21 -11.33 -12.87
CA SER A 63 0.48 -12.15 -13.86
C SER A 63 -1.02 -11.83 -13.93
N PHE A 64 -1.54 -11.02 -13.01
CA PHE A 64 -2.97 -10.76 -12.82
C PHE A 64 -3.22 -9.30 -12.37
N ALA A 65 -4.48 -8.88 -12.41
CA ALA A 65 -4.90 -7.63 -11.79
C ALA A 65 -4.64 -7.68 -10.29
N TRP A 66 -3.94 -6.66 -9.79
CA TRP A 66 -3.57 -6.51 -8.38
C TRP A 66 -3.98 -5.14 -7.87
N HIS A 67 -4.08 -5.03 -6.56
CA HIS A 67 -4.30 -3.74 -5.89
C HIS A 67 -3.52 -3.69 -4.59
N VAL A 68 -3.01 -2.49 -4.29
CA VAL A 68 -2.43 -2.16 -2.99
C VAL A 68 -3.55 -1.67 -2.06
N VAL A 69 -3.45 -2.02 -0.78
CA VAL A 69 -4.32 -1.58 0.29
C VAL A 69 -3.48 -0.87 1.34
N SER A 70 -3.89 0.32 1.77
CA SER A 70 -3.32 1.00 2.94
C SER A 70 -4.13 0.66 4.18
N VAL A 71 -3.43 0.37 5.28
CA VAL A 71 -3.99 0.04 6.59
C VAL A 71 -3.36 0.97 7.62
N PRO A 72 -3.88 2.21 7.79
CA PRO A 72 -3.41 3.10 8.84
C PRO A 72 -3.75 2.49 10.21
N GLN A 73 -2.78 2.53 11.12
CA GLN A 73 -3.04 2.24 12.53
C GLN A 73 -3.38 3.56 13.23
N CYS A 74 -4.57 3.62 13.80
CA CYS A 74 -5.14 4.83 14.37
C CYS A 74 -5.16 4.77 15.90
N ALA A 75 -4.84 5.88 16.55
CA ALA A 75 -4.95 6.05 18.00
C ALA A 75 -5.93 7.19 18.32
N ALA A 76 -6.67 7.06 19.42
CA ALA A 76 -7.53 8.14 19.90
C ALA A 76 -6.71 9.37 20.30
N LEU A 77 -7.27 10.56 20.06
CA LEU A 77 -6.74 11.85 20.54
C LEU A 77 -6.93 12.02 22.06
#